data_AF-A0A9Q8WEL1-F1
#
_entry.id   AF-A0A9Q8WEL1-F1
#
_cell.length_a   1.000
_cell.length_b   1.000
_cell.length_c   1.000
_cell.angle_alpha   90.00
_cell.angle_beta   90.00
_cell.angle_gamma   90.00
#
_symmetry.space_group_name_H-M   'P 1'
#
loop_
_entity.id
_entity.type
_entity.pdbx_description
1 polymer ?
#
loop_
_entity_poly.entity_id
_entity_poly.type
_entity_poly.pdbx_seq_one_letter_code
_entity_poly.pdbx_strand_id
1 'polypeptide(L)'
;MFFLYNMERRVTLHPSYFGRNMHELVTSKLLKDVEGTCAGSYYIISIMDTFDISEGRILPGSGLAEFTVGYRAVVWRPFKGETVDAVVYSVNHQGFFAQAGPLRLFVSAHLIPSEIKWEPNATPPQFTNNEDTIIEPGTHVRVKVIGTRTEVGEMWAIGSIKEDYLGYVNNCEALIGSNSHILAKAASRTKRHPRWGRELLLLAIHINTIIIIRQFTTSHSCIQTTMSAMQAANKLRTAFTKGAGPSFGLWQMIPGANVSRVLARSPGVDWVLVDCEHGNIDDGAMHDAVPAIAAAGVSPIVRLPDMQSWMVKRALDCGAHGILVPLLRTAQEAKDLVQSAKFPPWGRRGFGSPLAMERFSPAPSMTEYLQQANDSLLTIVQIETREALESIDEIAAVEGIDALFIGPFDLGNNIGHPVINGVIEKELSDAIERILEATHKAGKKAGIFCTSGEQSKFFADKGFDMISVATDYTALQYTVSESLSIARGGAKPAKGGSY
;
A
#
# COMPACT_ATOMS: atom_id res chain seq x y z
N MET A 1 -28.06 3.76 8.07
CA MET A 1 -28.07 5.06 7.34
C MET A 1 -27.00 5.97 7.93
N PHE A 2 -26.29 6.72 7.09
CA PHE A 2 -25.19 7.61 7.51
C PHE A 2 -25.64 9.07 7.55
N PHE A 3 -25.15 9.81 8.54
CA PHE A 3 -25.47 11.22 8.74
C PHE A 3 -24.24 11.99 9.20
N LEU A 4 -24.23 13.30 8.96
CA LEU A 4 -23.32 14.21 9.62
C LEU A 4 -23.96 14.69 10.92
N TYR A 5 -23.21 14.63 12.01
CA TYR A 5 -23.70 15.02 13.32
C TYR A 5 -22.67 15.89 14.05
N ASN A 6 -23.13 17.02 14.58
CA ASN A 6 -22.33 17.93 15.39
C ASN A 6 -22.47 17.50 16.86
N MET A 7 -21.35 17.34 17.54
CA MET A 7 -21.28 16.82 18.89
C MET A 7 -20.26 17.60 19.70
N GLU A 8 -20.35 17.47 21.03
CA GLU A 8 -19.35 18.01 21.94
C GLU A 8 -18.84 16.89 22.85
N ARG A 9 -17.56 16.93 23.17
CA ARG A 9 -16.94 16.00 24.11
C ARG A 9 -15.96 16.72 25.01
N ARG A 10 -15.90 16.29 26.27
CA ARG A 10 -14.88 16.73 27.21
C ARG A 10 -13.65 15.83 27.09
N VAL A 11 -12.50 16.45 26.89
CA VAL A 11 -11.20 15.80 26.74
C VAL A 11 -10.28 16.30 27.84
N THR A 12 -9.67 15.38 28.58
CA THR A 12 -8.73 15.73 29.65
C THR A 12 -7.29 15.58 29.18
N LEU A 13 -6.42 16.53 29.54
CA LEU A 13 -5.01 16.52 29.21
C LEU A 13 -4.17 16.78 30.47
N HIS A 14 -3.05 16.07 30.61
CA HIS A 14 -2.15 16.24 31.74
C HIS A 14 -1.31 17.53 31.58
N PRO A 15 -1.01 18.28 32.67
CA PRO A 15 -0.26 19.54 32.59
C PRO A 15 1.11 19.47 31.92
N SER A 16 1.76 18.31 31.92
CA SER A 16 3.04 18.10 31.21
C SER A 16 2.95 18.32 29.70
N TYR A 17 1.74 18.25 29.12
CA TYR A 17 1.49 18.47 27.70
C TYR A 17 1.10 19.92 27.38
N PHE A 18 1.19 20.82 28.36
CA PHE A 18 0.92 22.24 28.13
C PHE A 18 2.08 22.84 27.33
N GLY A 19 1.76 23.41 26.18
CA GLY A 19 2.73 23.97 25.24
C GLY A 19 2.06 24.43 23.96
N ARG A 20 2.86 24.78 22.95
CA ARG A 20 2.37 25.32 21.67
C ARG A 20 1.45 24.36 20.91
N ASN A 21 1.56 23.05 21.15
CA ASN A 21 0.82 22.01 20.42
C ASN A 21 -0.39 21.47 21.21
N MET A 22 -0.82 22.18 22.26
CA MET A 22 -1.89 21.71 23.16
C MET A 22 -3.19 21.39 22.42
N HIS A 23 -3.61 22.26 21.48
CA HIS A 23 -4.83 22.03 20.69
C HIS A 23 -4.71 20.80 19.78
N GLU A 24 -3.56 20.57 19.16
CA GLU A 24 -3.31 19.37 18.34
C GLU A 24 -3.38 18.08 19.18
N LEU A 25 -2.83 18.12 20.40
CA LEU A 25 -2.88 16.99 21.33
C LEU A 25 -4.31 16.71 21.82
N VAL A 26 -5.10 17.75 22.08
CA VAL A 26 -6.51 17.63 22.44
C VAL A 26 -7.31 17.03 21.29
N THR A 27 -7.12 17.50 20.06
CA THR A 27 -7.77 16.93 18.86
C THR A 27 -7.34 15.48 18.61
N SER A 28 -6.05 15.17 18.73
CA SER A 28 -5.54 13.80 18.58
C SER A 28 -6.12 12.85 19.61
N LYS A 29 -6.27 13.32 20.86
CA LYS A 29 -6.89 12.54 21.93
C LYS A 29 -8.39 12.35 21.68
N LEU A 30 -9.11 13.38 21.23
CA LEU A 30 -10.52 13.27 20.85
C LEU A 30 -10.72 12.20 19.78
N LEU A 31 -9.92 12.22 18.71
CA LEU A 31 -9.98 11.24 17.63
C LEU A 31 -9.85 9.81 18.17
N LYS A 32 -8.84 9.59 19.01
CA LYS A 32 -8.57 8.28 19.62
C LYS A 32 -9.69 7.81 20.55
N ASP A 33 -10.29 8.71 21.32
CA ASP A 33 -11.28 8.38 22.34
C ASP A 33 -12.70 8.18 21.75
N VAL A 34 -12.98 8.72 20.56
CA VAL A 34 -14.34 8.84 20.03
C VAL A 34 -14.55 8.07 18.73
N GLU A 35 -13.58 8.01 17.83
CA GLU A 35 -13.76 7.27 16.57
C GLU A 35 -13.93 5.76 16.82
N GLY A 36 -14.89 5.15 16.11
CA GLY A 36 -15.22 3.74 16.25
C GLY A 36 -16.13 3.40 17.44
N THR A 37 -16.44 4.37 18.31
CA THR A 37 -17.27 4.12 19.49
C THR A 37 -18.77 4.07 19.16
N CYS A 38 -19.53 3.29 19.93
CA CYS A 38 -20.99 3.27 19.88
C CYS A 38 -21.58 4.28 20.87
N ALA A 39 -22.19 5.33 20.36
CA ALA A 39 -22.90 6.34 21.14
C ALA A 39 -24.38 5.95 21.36
N GLY A 40 -24.61 4.67 21.68
CA GLY A 40 -25.92 4.07 21.97
C GLY A 40 -26.81 3.89 20.74
N SER A 41 -27.21 4.97 20.07
CA SER A 41 -28.14 4.91 18.93
C SER A 41 -27.45 4.95 17.56
N TYR A 42 -26.15 5.19 17.54
CA TYR A 42 -25.32 5.26 16.33
C TYR A 42 -23.86 4.96 16.66
N TYR A 43 -23.11 4.59 15.63
CA TYR A 43 -21.65 4.48 15.66
C TYR A 43 -21.02 5.75 15.13
N ILE A 44 -19.96 6.21 15.77
CA ILE A 44 -19.13 7.30 15.26
C ILE A 44 -18.09 6.69 14.34
N ILE A 45 -18.22 6.87 13.02
CA ILE A 45 -17.36 6.22 12.04
C ILE A 45 -16.05 6.98 11.91
N SER A 46 -16.14 8.30 11.71
CA SER A 46 -14.98 9.17 11.63
C SER A 46 -15.34 10.61 11.96
N ILE A 47 -14.40 11.34 12.58
CA ILE A 47 -14.48 12.77 12.83
C ILE A 47 -13.92 13.50 11.61
N MET A 48 -14.70 14.43 11.05
CA MET A 48 -14.29 15.24 9.91
C MET A 48 -13.49 16.47 10.31
N ASP A 49 -13.96 17.17 11.34
CA ASP A 49 -13.36 18.41 11.80
C ASP A 49 -13.72 18.70 13.26
N THR A 50 -12.84 19.42 13.95
CA THR A 50 -13.03 19.91 15.32
C THR A 50 -13.16 21.43 15.31
N PHE A 51 -14.07 21.97 16.11
CA PHE A 51 -14.35 23.39 16.26
C PHE A 51 -14.66 23.72 17.73
N ASP A 52 -14.72 25.01 18.08
CA ASP A 52 -15.11 25.49 19.42
C ASP A 52 -14.36 24.80 20.58
N ILE A 53 -13.03 24.66 20.48
CA ILE A 53 -12.21 24.13 21.57
C ILE A 53 -12.15 25.16 22.70
N SER A 54 -12.72 24.82 23.86
CA SER A 54 -12.74 25.70 25.03
C SER A 54 -11.35 25.93 25.60
N GLU A 55 -11.21 26.97 26.42
CA GLU A 55 -10.05 27.09 27.30
C GLU A 55 -9.99 25.89 28.26
N GLY A 56 -8.77 25.43 28.56
CA GLY A 56 -8.53 24.31 29.45
C GLY A 56 -8.81 24.67 30.91
N ARG A 57 -9.77 24.01 31.54
CA ARG A 57 -10.09 24.21 32.96
C ARG A 57 -9.42 23.13 33.81
N ILE A 58 -8.58 23.54 34.77
CA ILE A 58 -7.95 22.58 35.69
C ILE A 58 -9.02 21.98 36.61
N LEU A 59 -9.08 20.64 36.64
CA LEU A 59 -9.98 19.87 37.49
C LEU A 59 -9.42 19.79 38.92
N PRO A 60 -10.18 20.23 39.94
CA PRO A 60 -9.76 20.11 41.33
C PRO A 60 -9.49 18.66 41.71
N GLY A 61 -8.38 18.40 42.40
CA GLY A 61 -8.00 17.08 42.90
C GLY A 61 -7.16 16.22 41.95
N SER A 62 -7.44 16.23 40.64
CA SER A 62 -6.64 15.45 39.66
C SER A 62 -5.51 16.25 39.00
N GLY A 63 -5.63 17.59 38.98
CA GLY A 63 -4.66 18.46 38.31
C GLY A 63 -4.71 18.41 36.78
N LEU A 64 -5.58 17.60 36.17
CA LEU A 64 -5.77 17.54 34.72
C LEU A 64 -6.48 18.79 34.22
N ALA A 65 -6.15 19.28 33.01
CA ALA A 65 -6.97 20.27 32.33
C ALA A 65 -8.05 19.57 31.50
N GLU A 66 -9.29 20.03 31.63
CA GLU A 66 -10.44 19.62 30.84
C GLU A 66 -10.73 20.66 29.75
N PHE A 67 -10.88 20.19 28.51
CA PHE A 67 -11.25 20.97 27.34
C PHE A 67 -12.59 20.44 26.83
N THR A 68 -13.52 21.34 26.51
CA THR A 68 -14.73 20.98 25.76
C THR A 68 -14.44 21.21 24.29
N VAL A 69 -14.64 20.19 23.47
CA VAL A 69 -14.34 20.24 22.03
C VAL A 69 -15.61 19.94 21.26
N GLY A 70 -16.02 20.88 20.40
CA GLY A 70 -17.01 20.65 19.36
C GLY A 70 -16.39 19.88 18.21
N TYR A 71 -17.13 18.94 17.62
CA TYR A 71 -16.66 18.19 16.46
C TYR A 71 -17.82 17.75 15.58
N ARG A 72 -17.51 17.58 14.30
CA ARG A 72 -18.41 17.03 13.30
C ARG A 72 -17.97 15.63 12.95
N ALA A 73 -18.90 14.68 13.02
CA ALA A 73 -18.60 13.29 12.70
C ALA A 73 -19.59 12.72 11.68
N VAL A 74 -19.09 11.79 10.87
CA VAL A 74 -19.91 10.86 10.11
C VAL A 74 -20.36 9.77 11.08
N VAL A 75 -21.65 9.69 11.32
CA VAL A 75 -22.26 8.68 12.18
C VAL A 75 -23.08 7.69 11.36
N TRP A 76 -23.03 6.42 11.74
CA TRP A 76 -23.87 5.37 11.17
C TRP A 76 -24.91 4.92 12.18
N ARG A 77 -26.18 5.06 11.82
CA ARG A 77 -27.31 4.54 12.60
C ARG A 77 -27.95 3.38 11.85
N PRO A 78 -27.68 2.12 12.26
CA PRO A 78 -28.38 0.97 11.73
C PRO A 78 -29.90 1.06 11.97
N PHE A 79 -30.71 0.65 10.99
CA PHE A 79 -32.17 0.66 11.13
C PHE A 79 -32.83 -0.62 10.62
N LYS A 80 -34.04 -0.90 11.11
CA LYS A 80 -34.85 -2.03 10.64
C LYS A 80 -35.19 -1.89 9.16
N GLY A 81 -34.84 -2.90 8.38
CA GLY A 81 -35.01 -2.96 6.93
C GLY A 81 -33.76 -2.53 6.15
N GLU A 82 -32.68 -2.12 6.81
CA GLU A 82 -31.39 -1.87 6.17
C GLU A 82 -30.75 -3.18 5.75
N THR A 83 -30.24 -3.23 4.51
CA THR A 83 -29.46 -4.35 4.00
C THR A 83 -27.98 -4.02 4.17
N VAL A 84 -27.24 -4.91 4.81
CA VAL A 84 -25.81 -4.76 5.12
C VAL A 84 -25.04 -5.99 4.66
N ASP A 85 -23.82 -5.78 4.19
CA ASP A 85 -22.90 -6.86 3.88
C ASP A 85 -22.03 -7.13 5.12
N ALA A 86 -21.98 -8.39 5.53
CA ALA A 86 -21.35 -8.83 6.77
C ALA A 86 -20.45 -10.04 6.52
N VAL A 87 -19.45 -10.21 7.37
CA VAL A 87 -18.57 -11.39 7.35
C VAL A 87 -18.96 -12.31 8.50
N VAL A 88 -19.24 -13.57 8.18
CA VAL A 88 -19.55 -14.61 9.18
C VAL A 88 -18.29 -14.93 9.98
N TYR A 89 -18.38 -14.96 11.30
CA TYR A 89 -17.24 -15.30 12.16
C TYR A 89 -17.50 -16.51 13.06
N SER A 90 -18.76 -16.94 13.19
CA SER A 90 -19.13 -18.12 13.98
C SER A 90 -20.44 -18.71 13.48
N VAL A 91 -20.54 -20.03 13.43
CA VAL A 91 -21.72 -20.76 12.95
C VAL A 91 -22.05 -21.88 13.94
N ASN A 92 -23.34 -22.09 14.23
CA ASN A 92 -23.82 -23.19 15.05
C ASN A 92 -25.21 -23.68 14.57
N HIS A 93 -25.73 -24.74 15.18
CA HIS A 93 -27.04 -25.31 14.81
C HIS A 93 -28.23 -24.35 14.94
N GLN A 94 -28.11 -23.25 15.69
CA GLN A 94 -29.16 -22.24 15.88
C GLN A 94 -29.10 -21.12 14.83
N GLY A 95 -28.01 -21.01 14.07
CA GLY A 95 -27.78 -19.94 13.11
C GLY A 95 -26.31 -19.53 13.01
N PHE A 96 -26.05 -18.33 12.51
CA PHE A 96 -24.69 -17.80 12.40
C PHE A 96 -24.58 -16.37 12.93
N PHE A 97 -23.38 -16.05 13.40
CA PHE A 97 -22.97 -14.72 13.80
C PHE A 97 -22.09 -14.10 12.71
N ALA A 98 -22.40 -12.86 12.38
CA ALA A 98 -21.65 -12.09 11.40
C ALA A 98 -21.42 -10.65 11.88
N GLN A 99 -20.51 -9.97 11.22
CA GLN A 99 -20.13 -8.60 11.56
C GLN A 99 -20.12 -7.69 10.31
N ALA A 100 -20.84 -6.58 10.39
CA ALA A 100 -20.88 -5.52 9.38
C ALA A 100 -20.21 -4.26 9.95
N GLY A 101 -18.92 -4.07 9.69
CA GLY A 101 -18.12 -3.05 10.37
C GLY A 101 -18.16 -3.21 11.90
N PRO A 102 -18.57 -2.20 12.69
CA PRO A 102 -18.69 -2.33 14.15
C PRO A 102 -20.01 -2.96 14.62
N LEU A 103 -20.96 -3.27 13.72
CA LEU A 103 -22.25 -3.87 14.06
C LEU A 103 -22.13 -5.39 14.09
N ARG A 104 -22.43 -6.00 15.25
CA ARG A 104 -22.57 -7.46 15.38
C ARG A 104 -23.99 -7.87 15.08
N LEU A 105 -24.16 -8.96 14.32
CA LEU A 105 -25.47 -9.47 13.98
C LEU A 105 -25.57 -10.98 14.09
N PHE A 106 -26.76 -11.46 14.42
CA PHE A 106 -27.10 -12.87 14.48
C PHE A 106 -28.24 -13.18 13.53
N VAL A 107 -28.07 -14.21 12.71
CA VAL A 107 -29.11 -14.74 11.81
C VAL A 107 -29.50 -16.11 12.32
N SER A 108 -30.72 -16.22 12.87
CA SER A 108 -31.27 -17.50 13.34
C SER A 108 -31.55 -18.43 12.15
N ALA A 109 -31.40 -19.74 12.34
CA ALA A 109 -31.78 -20.77 11.37
C ALA A 109 -33.24 -20.63 10.87
N HIS A 110 -34.14 -20.06 11.67
CA HIS A 110 -35.52 -19.78 11.24
C HIS A 110 -35.65 -18.60 10.26
N LEU A 111 -34.59 -17.80 10.12
CA LEU A 111 -34.46 -16.64 9.23
C LEU A 111 -33.46 -16.92 8.09
N ILE A 112 -33.09 -18.19 7.92
CA ILE A 112 -32.37 -18.74 6.76
C ILE A 112 -33.39 -19.42 5.85
N PRO A 113 -33.25 -19.35 4.51
CA PRO A 113 -34.05 -20.11 3.57
C PRO A 113 -34.00 -21.62 3.86
N SER A 114 -35.11 -22.33 3.65
CA SER A 114 -35.27 -23.75 3.99
C SER A 114 -34.36 -24.72 3.24
N GLU A 115 -33.86 -24.27 2.09
CA GLU A 115 -32.94 -24.95 1.20
C GLU A 115 -31.52 -24.98 1.74
N ILE A 116 -31.13 -24.04 2.61
CA ILE A 116 -29.81 -24.00 3.24
C ILE A 116 -29.91 -24.66 4.61
N LYS A 117 -29.28 -25.83 4.76
CA LYS A 117 -29.37 -26.66 5.97
C LYS A 117 -28.05 -26.67 6.73
N TRP A 118 -28.17 -26.82 8.05
CA TRP A 118 -27.04 -27.04 8.92
C TRP A 118 -26.39 -28.40 8.63
N GLU A 119 -25.08 -28.40 8.37
CA GLU A 119 -24.30 -29.62 8.19
C GLU A 119 -23.44 -29.87 9.45
N PRO A 120 -23.83 -30.83 10.32
CA PRO A 120 -23.15 -31.04 11.60
C PRO A 120 -21.75 -31.66 11.47
N ASN A 121 -21.43 -32.29 10.33
CA ASN A 121 -20.18 -33.04 10.15
C ASN A 121 -19.10 -32.25 9.38
N ALA A 122 -19.41 -31.02 8.95
CA ALA A 122 -18.45 -30.17 8.25
C ALA A 122 -17.42 -29.57 9.21
N THR A 123 -16.16 -29.48 8.75
CA THR A 123 -15.07 -28.80 9.47
C THR A 123 -14.45 -27.76 8.53
N PRO A 124 -14.76 -26.46 8.70
CA PRO A 124 -15.50 -25.84 9.80
C PRO A 124 -17.03 -26.07 9.73
N PRO A 125 -17.78 -25.84 10.84
CA PRO A 125 -19.24 -25.99 10.83
C PRO A 125 -19.92 -24.97 9.90
N GLN A 126 -20.93 -25.42 9.15
CA GLN A 126 -21.49 -24.61 8.06
C GLN A 126 -23.01 -24.79 7.86
N PHE A 127 -23.63 -23.83 7.19
CA PHE A 127 -24.93 -23.96 6.54
C PHE A 127 -24.72 -24.06 5.03
N THR A 128 -25.31 -25.07 4.38
CA THR A 128 -25.15 -25.27 2.93
C THR A 128 -26.41 -25.83 2.27
N ASN A 129 -26.57 -25.56 0.98
CA ASN A 129 -27.55 -26.22 0.12
C ASN A 129 -26.96 -27.44 -0.63
N ASN A 130 -25.71 -27.83 -0.36
CA ASN A 130 -24.95 -28.89 -1.04
C ASN A 130 -24.71 -28.64 -2.55
N GLU A 131 -24.87 -27.41 -3.00
CA GLU A 131 -24.58 -26.96 -4.37
C GLU A 131 -23.56 -25.81 -4.29
N ASP A 132 -24.03 -24.58 -4.45
CA ASP A 132 -23.18 -23.40 -4.62
C ASP A 132 -23.09 -22.49 -3.39
N THR A 133 -23.91 -22.74 -2.36
CA THR A 133 -23.98 -21.88 -1.17
C THR A 133 -23.39 -22.58 0.05
N ILE A 134 -22.29 -22.03 0.56
CA ILE A 134 -21.65 -22.46 1.81
C ILE A 134 -21.48 -21.24 2.71
N ILE A 135 -22.12 -21.28 3.88
CA ILE A 135 -22.04 -20.26 4.92
C ILE A 135 -21.26 -20.84 6.09
N GLU A 136 -19.99 -20.45 6.17
CA GLU A 136 -19.02 -20.85 7.19
C GLU A 136 -18.28 -19.61 7.73
N PRO A 137 -17.47 -19.72 8.80
CA PRO A 137 -16.62 -18.62 9.21
C PRO A 137 -15.72 -18.14 8.06
N GLY A 138 -15.75 -16.83 7.77
CA GLY A 138 -15.06 -16.20 6.64
C GLY A 138 -15.99 -15.89 5.44
N THR A 139 -17.19 -16.48 5.38
CA THR A 139 -18.13 -16.22 4.29
C THR A 139 -18.71 -14.80 4.33
N HIS A 140 -18.75 -14.14 3.17
CA HIS A 140 -19.48 -12.88 2.99
C HIS A 140 -20.98 -13.15 2.79
N VAL A 141 -21.79 -12.50 3.61
CA VAL A 141 -23.26 -12.64 3.59
C VAL A 141 -23.93 -11.28 3.54
N ARG A 142 -24.93 -11.15 2.67
CA ARG A 142 -25.81 -9.98 2.60
C ARG A 142 -27.02 -10.23 3.48
N VAL A 143 -27.21 -9.38 4.48
CA VAL A 143 -28.19 -9.59 5.54
C VAL A 143 -29.11 -8.37 5.65
N LYS A 144 -30.41 -8.63 5.79
CA LYS A 144 -31.39 -7.58 6.10
C LYS A 144 -31.59 -7.50 7.61
N VAL A 145 -31.37 -6.32 8.17
CA VAL A 145 -31.56 -6.05 9.60
C VAL A 145 -33.05 -6.03 9.92
N ILE A 146 -33.52 -6.90 10.80
CA ILE A 146 -34.92 -6.96 11.25
C ILE A 146 -35.13 -6.20 12.57
N GLY A 147 -34.09 -6.08 13.38
CA GLY A 147 -34.14 -5.35 14.63
C GLY A 147 -32.73 -5.05 15.13
N THR A 148 -32.61 -3.99 15.92
CA THR A 148 -31.38 -3.60 16.61
C THR A 148 -31.64 -3.55 18.11
N ARG A 149 -30.65 -3.94 18.88
CA ARG A 149 -30.62 -3.86 20.34
C ARG A 149 -29.31 -3.17 20.73
N THR A 150 -29.42 -2.09 21.48
CA THR A 150 -28.26 -1.37 22.00
C THR A 150 -27.89 -1.91 23.37
N GLU A 151 -26.60 -2.10 23.60
CA GLU A 151 -25.99 -2.35 24.91
C GLU A 151 -24.97 -1.25 25.21
N VAL A 152 -24.40 -1.23 26.41
CA VAL A 152 -23.43 -0.18 26.78
C VAL A 152 -22.15 -0.36 25.95
N GLY A 153 -21.92 0.55 25.00
CA GLY A 153 -20.73 0.56 24.15
C GLY A 153 -20.79 -0.32 22.89
N GLU A 154 -21.85 -1.10 22.71
CA GLU A 154 -22.03 -1.98 21.54
C GLU A 154 -23.48 -1.98 21.04
N MET A 155 -23.68 -2.35 19.78
CA MET A 155 -25.01 -2.59 19.21
C MET A 155 -25.05 -3.98 18.56
N TRP A 156 -26.14 -4.69 18.82
CA TRP A 156 -26.46 -5.97 18.24
C TRP A 156 -27.61 -5.83 17.26
N ALA A 157 -27.60 -6.60 16.19
CA ALA A 157 -28.70 -6.70 15.24
C ALA A 157 -29.16 -8.15 15.08
N ILE A 158 -30.45 -8.31 14.79
CA ILE A 158 -31.00 -9.56 14.28
C ILE A 158 -31.16 -9.42 12.78
N GLY A 159 -30.58 -10.36 12.04
CA GLY A 159 -30.59 -10.38 10.59
C GLY A 159 -31.46 -11.49 10.00
N SER A 160 -31.84 -11.33 8.74
CA SER A 160 -32.47 -12.37 7.91
C SER A 160 -31.85 -12.43 6.53
N ILE A 161 -31.83 -13.63 5.97
CA ILE A 161 -31.40 -13.89 4.59
C ILE A 161 -32.47 -14.60 3.75
N LYS A 162 -33.75 -14.52 4.16
CA LYS A 162 -34.89 -15.17 3.48
C LYS A 162 -35.31 -14.60 2.12
N GLU A 163 -34.90 -13.38 1.80
CA GLU A 163 -35.31 -12.73 0.55
C GLU A 163 -34.30 -13.07 -0.53
N ASP A 164 -34.75 -13.27 -1.77
CA ASP A 164 -33.98 -13.83 -2.89
C ASP A 164 -32.67 -13.08 -3.24
N TYR A 165 -32.51 -11.84 -2.80
CA TYR A 165 -31.32 -11.00 -3.02
C TYR A 165 -30.37 -10.95 -1.79
N LEU A 166 -30.66 -11.75 -0.77
CA LEU A 166 -29.91 -11.88 0.49
C LEU A 166 -29.23 -13.26 0.55
N GLY A 167 -28.32 -13.45 1.51
CA GLY A 167 -27.61 -14.71 1.69
C GLY A 167 -26.16 -14.63 1.22
N TYR A 168 -25.64 -15.73 0.71
CA TYR A 168 -24.25 -15.85 0.27
C TYR A 168 -23.95 -14.84 -0.85
N VAL A 169 -22.85 -14.10 -0.70
CA VAL A 169 -22.39 -13.15 -1.71
C VAL A 169 -21.09 -13.66 -2.29
N ASN A 170 -21.12 -14.01 -3.58
CA ASN A 170 -19.90 -14.31 -4.33
C ASN A 170 -18.97 -13.10 -4.30
N ASN A 171 -17.67 -13.30 -4.10
CA ASN A 171 -16.67 -12.22 -4.00
C ASN A 171 -16.71 -11.22 -5.18
N CYS A 172 -17.22 -11.62 -6.35
CA CYS A 172 -17.46 -10.73 -7.49
C CYS A 172 -18.69 -9.82 -7.36
N GLU A 173 -19.76 -10.23 -6.67
CA GLU A 173 -20.99 -9.44 -6.49
C GLU A 173 -20.95 -8.50 -5.28
N ALA A 174 -20.14 -8.81 -4.26
CA ALA A 174 -19.89 -7.91 -3.13
C ALA A 174 -19.29 -6.56 -3.61
N LEU A 175 -18.54 -6.59 -4.71
CA LEU A 175 -17.91 -5.41 -5.33
C LEU A 175 -18.85 -4.57 -6.20
N ILE A 176 -19.98 -5.13 -6.65
CA ILE A 176 -20.86 -4.50 -7.66
C ILE A 176 -22.27 -4.20 -7.11
N GLY A 177 -22.77 -5.02 -6.17
CA GLY A 177 -24.18 -5.05 -5.75
C GLY A 177 -24.67 -3.92 -4.84
N SER A 178 -23.78 -3.10 -4.27
CA SER A 178 -24.16 -1.96 -3.42
C SER A 178 -24.42 -0.66 -4.21
N ASN A 179 -24.09 -0.61 -5.51
CA ASN A 179 -24.12 0.62 -6.28
C ASN A 179 -25.37 0.80 -7.16
N SER A 180 -26.06 -0.25 -7.61
CA SER A 180 -27.15 -0.10 -8.60
C SER A 180 -28.51 0.24 -7.98
N HIS A 181 -28.89 -0.35 -6.84
CA HIS A 181 -30.22 -0.13 -6.25
C HIS A 181 -30.35 1.14 -5.39
N ILE A 182 -29.27 1.58 -4.74
CA ILE A 182 -29.24 2.78 -3.89
C ILE A 182 -29.24 4.05 -4.77
N LEU A 183 -28.50 4.04 -5.88
CA LEU A 183 -28.46 5.15 -6.84
C LEU A 183 -29.80 5.31 -7.60
N ALA A 184 -30.48 4.21 -7.94
CA ALA A 184 -31.78 4.26 -8.63
C ALA A 184 -32.90 4.87 -7.76
N LYS A 185 -32.90 4.60 -6.44
CA LYS A 185 -33.88 5.17 -5.49
C LYS A 185 -33.55 6.60 -5.06
N ALA A 186 -32.28 7.00 -5.08
CA ALA A 186 -31.86 8.38 -4.88
C ALA A 186 -32.23 9.26 -6.10
N ALA A 187 -32.04 8.75 -7.33
CA ALA A 187 -32.40 9.43 -8.56
C ALA A 187 -33.92 9.64 -8.73
N SER A 188 -34.77 8.77 -8.17
CA SER A 188 -36.23 8.95 -8.23
C SER A 188 -36.76 9.99 -7.24
N ARG A 189 -36.01 10.32 -6.17
CA ARG A 189 -36.37 11.36 -5.17
C ARG A 189 -35.79 12.75 -5.46
N THR A 190 -34.75 12.86 -6.28
CA THR A 190 -34.13 14.15 -6.65
C THR A 190 -34.92 14.97 -7.68
N LYS A 191 -36.00 14.43 -8.27
CA LYS A 191 -36.91 15.20 -9.14
C LYS A 191 -37.68 16.33 -8.44
N ARG A 192 -37.55 16.50 -7.11
CA ARG A 192 -38.28 17.55 -6.36
C ARG A 192 -37.45 18.72 -5.81
N HIS A 193 -36.12 18.70 -5.78
CA HIS A 193 -35.34 19.89 -5.35
C HIS A 193 -33.90 19.91 -5.95
N PRO A 194 -33.52 20.91 -6.77
CA PRO A 194 -32.28 20.85 -7.57
C PRO A 194 -30.96 21.16 -6.84
N ARG A 195 -31.00 21.71 -5.61
CA ARG A 195 -29.79 22.21 -4.93
C ARG A 195 -29.11 21.23 -3.96
N TRP A 196 -29.77 20.15 -3.55
CA TRP A 196 -29.27 19.23 -2.51
C TRP A 196 -28.78 17.87 -3.05
N GLY A 197 -28.97 17.60 -4.36
CA GLY A 197 -28.72 16.26 -4.94
C GLY A 197 -27.27 15.93 -5.25
N ARG A 198 -26.37 16.91 -5.41
CA ARG A 198 -24.95 16.66 -5.76
C ARG A 198 -24.07 16.38 -4.54
N GLU A 199 -24.32 17.03 -3.40
CA GLU A 199 -23.55 16.82 -2.17
C GLU A 199 -23.85 15.45 -1.54
N LEU A 200 -25.11 15.00 -1.57
CA LEU A 200 -25.51 13.66 -1.10
C LEU A 200 -24.91 12.52 -1.93
N LEU A 201 -24.66 12.74 -3.23
CA LEU A 201 -24.05 11.75 -4.13
C LEU A 201 -22.54 11.61 -3.87
N LEU A 202 -21.85 12.74 -3.65
CA LEU A 202 -20.45 12.77 -3.25
C LEU A 202 -20.25 12.17 -1.84
N LEU A 203 -21.19 12.40 -0.92
CA LEU A 203 -21.19 11.81 0.41
C LEU A 203 -21.35 10.29 0.36
N ALA A 204 -22.23 9.77 -0.50
CA ALA A 204 -22.44 8.32 -0.67
C ALA A 204 -21.19 7.61 -1.23
N ILE A 205 -20.45 8.27 -2.13
CA ILE A 205 -19.18 7.76 -2.68
C ILE A 205 -18.09 7.76 -1.59
N HIS A 206 -17.98 8.82 -0.79
CA HIS A 206 -17.02 8.91 0.32
C HIS A 206 -17.28 7.90 1.44
N ILE A 207 -18.55 7.66 1.77
CA ILE A 207 -18.97 6.71 2.81
C ILE A 207 -18.66 5.26 2.39
N ASN A 208 -18.90 4.88 1.12
CA ASN A 208 -18.54 3.56 0.63
C ASN A 208 -17.01 3.33 0.66
N THR A 209 -16.21 4.35 0.33
CA THR A 209 -14.74 4.26 0.41
C THR A 209 -14.24 4.06 1.84
N ILE A 210 -14.85 4.73 2.84
CA ILE A 210 -14.42 4.63 4.25
C ILE A 210 -14.81 3.28 4.88
N ILE A 211 -15.96 2.70 4.51
CA ILE A 211 -16.38 1.37 5.01
C ILE A 211 -15.49 0.27 4.44
N ILE A 212 -15.13 0.36 3.15
CA ILE A 212 -14.23 -0.59 2.49
C ILE A 212 -12.83 -0.58 3.12
N ILE A 213 -12.32 0.59 3.54
CA ILE A 213 -10.98 0.70 4.13
C ILE A 213 -10.90 0.06 5.54
N ARG A 214 -11.99 0.01 6.32
CA ARG A 214 -11.95 -0.47 7.72
C ARG A 214 -12.35 -1.94 7.94
N GLN A 215 -13.02 -2.62 7.01
CA GLN A 215 -13.29 -4.08 7.14
C GLN A 215 -12.06 -4.97 6.89
N PHE A 216 -10.96 -4.40 6.42
CA PHE A 216 -9.75 -5.13 6.00
C PHE A 216 -8.74 -5.43 7.12
N THR A 217 -8.93 -4.97 8.35
CA THR A 217 -7.89 -5.09 9.39
C THR A 217 -7.96 -6.35 10.26
N THR A 218 -8.85 -7.31 9.98
CA THR A 218 -8.92 -8.56 10.78
C THR A 218 -9.26 -9.81 9.96
N SER A 219 -8.35 -10.23 9.07
CA SER A 219 -8.12 -11.66 8.76
C SER A 219 -6.94 -11.81 7.79
N HIS A 220 -5.91 -12.52 8.22
CA HIS A 220 -4.79 -12.91 7.38
C HIS A 220 -5.19 -14.11 6.52
N SER A 221 -5.79 -13.88 5.36
CA SER A 221 -5.74 -14.81 4.22
C SER A 221 -6.27 -14.15 2.94
N CYS A 222 -5.36 -13.93 1.99
CA CYS A 222 -5.59 -13.70 0.56
C CYS A 222 -6.73 -12.74 0.17
N ILE A 223 -6.49 -11.43 0.27
CA ILE A 223 -7.27 -10.44 -0.45
C ILE A 223 -6.42 -9.90 -1.59
N GLN A 224 -6.86 -10.10 -2.84
CA GLN A 224 -6.31 -9.34 -3.96
C GLN A 224 -6.83 -7.89 -3.83
N THR A 225 -6.07 -7.06 -3.13
CA THR A 225 -6.31 -5.61 -3.02
C THR A 225 -6.38 -5.02 -4.43
N THR A 226 -7.53 -4.45 -4.82
CA THR A 226 -7.62 -3.66 -6.05
C THR A 226 -6.63 -2.51 -5.97
N MET A 227 -5.60 -2.56 -6.81
CA MET A 227 -4.53 -1.57 -6.85
C MET A 227 -5.10 -0.18 -7.16
N SER A 228 -4.59 0.84 -6.48
CA SER A 228 -4.88 2.24 -6.83
C SER A 228 -4.38 2.56 -8.25
N ALA A 229 -4.85 3.67 -8.83
CA ALA A 229 -4.39 4.10 -10.15
C ALA A 229 -2.87 4.30 -10.20
N MET A 230 -2.29 4.90 -9.13
CA MET A 230 -0.84 5.06 -9.03
C MET A 230 -0.11 3.72 -8.86
N GLN A 231 -0.66 2.79 -8.06
CA GLN A 231 -0.08 1.45 -7.91
C GLN A 231 -0.08 0.69 -9.24
N ALA A 232 -1.16 0.79 -10.02
CA ALA A 232 -1.26 0.17 -11.34
C ALA A 232 -0.32 0.81 -12.38
N ALA A 233 -0.09 2.13 -12.30
CA ALA A 233 0.86 2.83 -13.16
C ALA A 233 2.33 2.54 -12.81
N ASN A 234 2.62 2.16 -11.55
CA ASN A 234 3.94 1.68 -11.15
C ASN A 234 4.11 0.20 -11.54
N LYS A 235 4.70 -0.03 -12.71
CA LYS A 235 4.93 -1.36 -13.27
C LYS A 235 5.72 -2.30 -12.34
N LEU A 236 6.79 -1.80 -11.71
CA LEU A 236 7.57 -2.57 -10.72
C LEU A 236 6.74 -2.92 -9.48
N ARG A 237 5.98 -1.98 -8.92
CA ARG A 237 5.05 -2.24 -7.80
C ARG A 237 4.01 -3.30 -8.17
N THR A 238 3.50 -3.23 -9.39
CA THR A 238 2.56 -4.21 -9.93
C THR A 238 3.20 -5.60 -10.03
N ALA A 239 4.44 -5.70 -10.50
CA ALA A 239 5.17 -6.97 -10.53
C ALA A 239 5.34 -7.57 -9.13
N PHE A 240 5.74 -6.76 -8.15
CA PHE A 240 5.89 -7.19 -6.75
C PHE A 240 4.59 -7.69 -6.12
N THR A 241 3.46 -7.04 -6.44
CA THR A 241 2.17 -7.35 -5.83
C THR A 241 1.50 -8.56 -6.47
N LYS A 242 1.56 -8.68 -7.81
CA LYS A 242 0.91 -9.79 -8.53
C LYS A 242 1.65 -11.12 -8.39
N GLY A 243 2.92 -11.10 -7.96
CA GLY A 243 3.74 -12.30 -7.91
C GLY A 243 3.95 -12.91 -9.29
N ALA A 244 4.03 -12.08 -10.34
CA ALA A 244 4.09 -12.51 -11.74
C ALA A 244 5.47 -13.07 -12.17
N GLY A 245 6.32 -13.44 -11.22
CA GLY A 245 7.71 -13.80 -11.44
C GLY A 245 8.69 -12.62 -11.26
N PRO A 246 9.98 -12.83 -11.60
CA PRO A 246 11.02 -11.81 -11.46
C PRO A 246 10.78 -10.62 -12.40
N SER A 247 11.03 -9.43 -11.89
CA SER A 247 10.99 -8.19 -12.66
C SER A 247 12.39 -7.84 -13.18
N PHE A 248 12.51 -7.69 -14.50
CA PHE A 248 13.78 -7.39 -15.15
C PHE A 248 13.89 -5.92 -15.54
N GLY A 249 15.05 -5.33 -15.27
CA GLY A 249 15.32 -3.93 -15.59
C GLY A 249 16.70 -3.66 -16.15
N LEU A 250 16.91 -2.40 -16.53
CA LEU A 250 18.17 -1.91 -17.09
C LEU A 250 18.73 -0.77 -16.24
N TRP A 251 20.05 -0.68 -16.17
CA TRP A 251 20.77 0.40 -15.50
C TRP A 251 21.14 1.49 -16.51
N GLN A 252 20.69 2.71 -16.31
CA GLN A 252 21.02 3.86 -17.15
C GLN A 252 22.09 4.71 -16.47
N MET A 253 23.25 4.81 -17.11
CA MET A 253 24.39 5.62 -16.66
C MET A 253 24.68 6.81 -17.57
N ILE A 254 24.17 6.79 -18.81
CA ILE A 254 24.38 7.85 -19.79
C ILE A 254 23.22 8.85 -19.71
N PRO A 255 23.49 10.17 -19.64
CA PRO A 255 22.43 11.17 -19.63
C PRO A 255 21.74 11.27 -21.00
N GLY A 256 20.44 11.58 -20.97
CA GLY A 256 19.68 11.98 -22.16
C GLY A 256 18.38 11.20 -22.36
N ALA A 257 17.29 11.95 -22.57
CA ALA A 257 15.95 11.39 -22.77
C ALA A 257 15.86 10.41 -23.96
N ASN A 258 16.70 10.56 -24.99
CA ASN A 258 16.74 9.61 -26.11
C ASN A 258 17.22 8.23 -25.67
N VAL A 259 18.25 8.16 -24.81
CA VAL A 259 18.75 6.91 -24.23
C VAL A 259 17.65 6.29 -23.38
N SER A 260 17.05 7.08 -22.49
CA SER A 260 15.93 6.66 -21.64
C SER A 260 14.78 6.03 -22.42
N ARG A 261 14.35 6.64 -23.54
CA ARG A 261 13.30 6.07 -24.41
C ARG A 261 13.72 4.77 -25.09
N VAL A 262 14.98 4.65 -25.52
CA VAL A 262 15.50 3.42 -26.14
C VAL A 262 15.49 2.27 -25.14
N LEU A 263 15.99 2.51 -23.93
CA LEU A 263 15.98 1.50 -22.86
C LEU A 263 14.55 1.11 -22.49
N ALA A 264 13.68 2.08 -22.22
CA ALA A 264 12.31 1.82 -21.79
C ALA A 264 11.42 1.16 -22.87
N ARG A 265 11.76 1.30 -24.16
CA ARG A 265 11.04 0.62 -25.26
C ARG A 265 11.59 -0.75 -25.61
N SER A 266 12.66 -1.17 -24.94
CA SER A 266 13.18 -2.52 -25.13
C SER A 266 12.16 -3.54 -24.61
N PRO A 267 11.74 -4.53 -25.41
CA PRO A 267 10.72 -5.50 -25.00
C PRO A 267 11.12 -6.24 -23.73
N GLY A 268 10.16 -6.39 -22.80
CA GLY A 268 10.37 -7.11 -21.55
C GLY A 268 11.03 -6.30 -20.42
N VAL A 269 11.32 -5.01 -20.62
CA VAL A 269 11.82 -4.14 -19.56
C VAL A 269 10.66 -3.67 -18.67
N ASP A 270 10.79 -3.87 -17.36
CA ASP A 270 9.78 -3.47 -16.38
C ASP A 270 10.14 -2.18 -15.64
N TRP A 271 11.43 -1.94 -15.48
CA TRP A 271 11.96 -0.74 -14.86
C TRP A 271 13.30 -0.33 -15.48
N VAL A 272 13.59 0.96 -15.42
CA VAL A 272 14.91 1.50 -15.74
C VAL A 272 15.39 2.27 -14.51
N LEU A 273 16.58 1.92 -14.03
CA LEU A 273 17.21 2.63 -12.93
C LEU A 273 18.10 3.75 -13.47
N VAL A 274 17.73 4.98 -13.16
CA VAL A 274 18.47 6.21 -13.43
C VAL A 274 19.53 6.36 -12.35
N ASP A 275 20.79 6.19 -12.74
CA ASP A 275 21.90 6.12 -11.80
C ASP A 275 22.54 7.50 -11.58
N CYS A 276 22.19 8.15 -10.48
CA CYS A 276 22.77 9.43 -10.09
C CYS A 276 24.03 9.28 -9.20
N GLU A 277 24.44 8.05 -8.85
CA GLU A 277 25.62 7.79 -8.01
C GLU A 277 26.89 7.59 -8.83
N HIS A 278 26.83 6.67 -9.81
CA HIS A 278 27.97 6.35 -10.67
C HIS A 278 27.73 6.69 -12.14
N GLY A 279 26.47 6.93 -12.53
CA GLY A 279 26.15 7.46 -13.84
C GLY A 279 26.50 8.94 -13.95
N ASN A 280 26.69 9.42 -15.18
CA ASN A 280 26.90 10.84 -15.44
C ASN A 280 25.55 11.57 -15.54
N ILE A 281 24.68 11.34 -14.55
CA ILE A 281 23.32 11.86 -14.49
C ILE A 281 23.20 12.76 -13.27
N ASP A 282 23.25 14.07 -13.51
CA ASP A 282 22.96 15.06 -12.49
C ASP A 282 21.45 15.23 -12.29
N ASP A 283 21.07 16.13 -11.38
CA ASP A 283 19.69 16.41 -11.05
C ASP A 283 18.87 16.91 -12.26
N GLY A 284 19.46 17.66 -13.20
CA GLY A 284 18.80 18.11 -14.41
C GLY A 284 18.55 16.95 -15.39
N ALA A 285 19.58 16.15 -15.66
CA ALA A 285 19.48 14.97 -16.52
C ALA A 285 18.53 13.91 -15.95
N MET A 286 18.45 13.78 -14.63
CA MET A 286 17.45 12.95 -13.94
C MET A 286 16.03 13.43 -14.25
N HIS A 287 15.78 14.75 -14.18
CA HIS A 287 14.48 15.34 -14.51
C HIS A 287 14.11 15.18 -16.00
N ASP A 288 15.07 14.95 -16.89
CA ASP A 288 14.80 14.60 -18.30
C ASP A 288 14.57 13.10 -18.51
N ALA A 289 15.29 12.24 -17.77
CA ALA A 289 15.23 10.79 -17.92
C ALA A 289 13.94 10.19 -17.37
N VAL A 290 13.58 10.55 -16.13
CA VAL A 290 12.39 10.03 -15.43
C VAL A 290 11.10 10.19 -16.25
N PRO A 291 10.75 11.38 -16.79
CA PRO A 291 9.54 11.53 -17.60
C PRO A 291 9.57 10.73 -18.89
N ALA A 292 10.74 10.58 -19.52
CA ALA A 292 10.90 9.81 -20.75
C ALA A 292 10.67 8.30 -20.54
N ILE A 293 11.11 7.76 -19.40
CA ILE A 293 10.89 6.36 -19.01
C ILE A 293 9.41 6.14 -18.67
N ALA A 294 8.84 6.98 -17.80
CA ALA A 294 7.45 6.87 -17.37
C ALA A 294 6.46 6.91 -18.55
N ALA A 295 6.70 7.80 -19.52
CA ALA A 295 5.88 7.91 -20.72
C ALA A 295 5.88 6.66 -21.62
N ALA A 296 6.86 5.75 -21.45
CA ALA A 296 6.90 4.47 -22.14
C ALA A 296 6.17 3.34 -21.37
N GLY A 297 5.56 3.63 -20.21
CA GLY A 297 4.88 2.64 -19.38
C GLY A 297 5.82 1.75 -18.56
N VAL A 298 7.07 2.16 -18.41
CA VAL A 298 8.11 1.48 -17.62
C VAL A 298 8.35 2.27 -16.33
N SER A 299 8.68 1.60 -15.22
CA SER A 299 8.93 2.30 -13.96
C SER A 299 10.31 2.99 -13.94
N PRO A 300 10.40 4.33 -13.83
CA PRO A 300 11.66 4.99 -13.51
C PRO A 300 11.99 4.81 -12.02
N ILE A 301 13.11 4.18 -11.74
CA ILE A 301 13.69 4.10 -10.40
C ILE A 301 14.91 5.02 -10.37
N VAL A 302 15.11 5.78 -9.31
CA VAL A 302 16.29 6.65 -9.18
C VAL A 302 17.20 6.10 -8.09
N ARG A 303 18.45 5.78 -8.44
CA ARG A 303 19.49 5.57 -7.42
C ARG A 303 20.07 6.91 -7.02
N LEU A 304 19.99 7.23 -5.73
CA LEU A 304 20.50 8.48 -5.19
C LEU A 304 22.04 8.44 -5.04
N PRO A 305 22.74 9.59 -5.09
CA PRO A 305 24.17 9.63 -4.79
C PRO A 305 24.50 9.32 -3.32
N ASP A 306 23.59 9.67 -2.39
CA ASP A 306 23.71 9.45 -0.95
C ASP A 306 22.33 9.62 -0.26
N MET A 307 22.22 9.22 1.01
CA MET A 307 21.00 9.39 1.82
C MET A 307 20.90 10.81 2.39
N GLN A 308 20.42 11.75 1.56
CA GLN A 308 20.06 13.10 2.00
C GLN A 308 18.58 13.37 1.72
N SER A 309 17.86 13.91 2.69
CA SER A 309 16.40 14.11 2.58
C SER A 309 15.99 15.01 1.41
N TRP A 310 16.86 15.94 1.01
CA TRP A 310 16.61 16.80 -0.16
C TRP A 310 16.79 16.05 -1.49
N MET A 311 17.72 15.09 -1.57
CA MET A 311 17.92 14.25 -2.76
C MET A 311 16.73 13.30 -2.95
N VAL A 312 16.28 12.67 -1.86
CA VAL A 312 15.04 11.86 -1.81
C VAL A 312 13.86 12.66 -2.35
N LYS A 313 13.68 13.89 -1.85
CA LYS A 313 12.62 14.78 -2.30
C LYS A 313 12.72 15.08 -3.79
N ARG A 314 13.90 15.49 -4.30
CA ARG A 314 14.10 15.81 -5.72
C ARG A 314 13.76 14.63 -6.64
N ALA A 315 14.26 13.44 -6.33
CA ALA A 315 14.01 12.23 -7.11
C ALA A 315 12.52 11.86 -7.13
N LEU A 316 11.83 11.95 -6.00
CA LEU A 316 10.40 11.66 -5.97
C LEU A 316 9.54 12.82 -6.52
N ASP A 317 10.05 14.04 -6.57
CA ASP A 317 9.34 15.23 -7.09
C ASP A 317 9.40 15.32 -8.62
N CYS A 318 10.41 14.71 -9.26
CA CYS A 318 10.42 14.50 -10.72
C CYS A 318 9.52 13.32 -11.15
N GLY A 319 8.92 12.62 -10.19
CA GLY A 319 7.94 11.54 -10.38
C GLY A 319 8.55 10.16 -10.56
N ALA A 320 9.70 9.90 -9.95
CA ALA A 320 10.22 8.54 -9.84
C ALA A 320 9.18 7.61 -9.17
N HIS A 321 9.04 6.40 -9.71
CA HIS A 321 8.17 5.36 -9.16
C HIS A 321 8.79 4.68 -7.93
N GLY A 322 10.09 4.88 -7.72
CA GLY A 322 10.79 4.47 -6.52
C GLY A 322 12.19 5.05 -6.46
N ILE A 323 12.78 4.96 -5.28
CA ILE A 323 14.17 5.36 -5.03
C ILE A 323 14.96 4.17 -4.49
N LEU A 324 16.24 4.15 -4.83
CA LEU A 324 17.23 3.22 -4.30
C LEU A 324 18.33 4.02 -3.62
N VAL A 325 18.64 3.70 -2.36
CA VAL A 325 19.66 4.39 -1.58
C VAL A 325 20.88 3.50 -1.38
N PRO A 326 22.07 3.92 -1.86
CA PRO A 326 23.31 3.17 -1.73
C PRO A 326 23.91 3.31 -0.33
N LEU A 327 24.94 2.51 -0.06
CA LEU A 327 25.84 2.62 1.11
C LEU A 327 25.12 2.70 2.47
N LEU A 328 23.95 2.08 2.59
CA LEU A 328 23.25 1.94 3.87
C LEU A 328 24.07 1.06 4.81
N ARG A 329 24.12 1.41 6.10
CA ARG A 329 24.86 0.70 7.14
C ARG A 329 23.99 0.18 8.28
N THR A 330 22.90 0.89 8.61
CA THR A 330 22.13 0.59 9.82
C THR A 330 20.62 0.61 9.61
N ALA A 331 19.88 -0.07 10.51
CA ALA A 331 18.42 0.00 10.53
C ALA A 331 17.90 1.41 10.83
N GLN A 332 18.68 2.26 11.52
CA GLN A 332 18.29 3.64 11.76
C GLN A 332 18.34 4.47 10.47
N GLU A 333 19.38 4.31 9.65
CA GLU A 333 19.45 4.97 8.33
C GLU A 333 18.28 4.54 7.43
N ALA A 334 17.86 3.28 7.52
CA ALA A 334 16.69 2.80 6.78
C ALA A 334 15.38 3.46 7.26
N LYS A 335 15.22 3.66 8.57
CA LYS A 335 14.10 4.42 9.13
C LYS A 335 14.13 5.88 8.70
N ASP A 336 15.31 6.51 8.67
CA ASP A 336 15.48 7.89 8.25
C ASP A 336 15.16 8.09 6.76
N LEU A 337 15.46 7.09 5.93
CA LEU A 337 15.02 7.03 4.54
C LEU A 337 13.50 6.99 4.43
N VAL A 338 12.82 6.09 5.17
CA VAL A 338 11.35 6.00 5.17
C VAL A 338 10.73 7.34 5.57
N GLN A 339 11.25 7.96 6.64
CA GLN A 339 10.82 9.29 7.07
C GLN A 339 11.00 10.35 5.97
N SER A 340 12.06 10.26 5.17
CA SER A 340 12.33 11.21 4.09
C SER A 340 11.50 10.95 2.83
N ALA A 341 11.12 9.70 2.57
CA ALA A 341 10.40 9.27 1.37
C ALA A 341 8.87 9.39 1.49
N LYS A 342 8.32 9.21 2.69
CA LYS A 342 6.87 9.17 2.93
C LYS A 342 6.32 10.50 3.44
N PHE A 343 5.07 10.81 3.08
CA PHE A 343 4.30 11.93 3.62
C PHE A 343 3.78 11.64 5.03
N PRO A 344 3.47 12.67 5.84
CA PRO A 344 2.79 12.49 7.12
C PRO A 344 1.51 11.65 7.00
N PRO A 345 1.16 10.81 7.99
CA PRO A 345 1.85 10.63 9.29
C PRO A 345 3.05 9.67 9.26
N TRP A 346 3.30 8.99 8.14
CA TRP A 346 4.33 7.96 8.02
C TRP A 346 5.75 8.52 7.94
N GLY A 347 5.88 9.72 7.39
CA GLY A 347 7.14 10.42 7.28
C GLY A 347 6.99 11.93 7.38
N ARG A 348 8.01 12.64 6.89
CA ARG A 348 8.17 14.10 6.94
C ARG A 348 8.50 14.70 5.57
N ARG A 349 8.24 13.97 4.48
CA ARG A 349 8.44 14.48 3.11
C ARG A 349 7.59 15.74 2.90
N GLY A 350 8.21 16.81 2.40
CA GLY A 350 7.50 18.01 2.00
C GLY A 350 6.70 17.80 0.71
N PHE A 351 5.49 18.34 0.66
CA PHE A 351 4.59 18.24 -0.49
C PHE A 351 4.53 19.57 -1.26
N GLY A 352 4.50 19.51 -2.60
CA GLY A 352 4.36 20.73 -3.40
C GLY A 352 4.81 20.65 -4.87
N SER A 353 5.44 19.55 -5.32
CA SER A 353 5.80 19.41 -6.75
C SER A 353 4.54 19.23 -7.61
N PRO A 354 4.35 20.07 -8.65
CA PRO A 354 3.27 19.87 -9.62
C PRO A 354 3.61 18.80 -10.67
N LEU A 355 4.87 18.35 -10.76
CA LEU A 355 5.37 17.56 -11.90
C LEU A 355 5.28 16.04 -11.69
N ALA A 356 5.32 15.59 -10.43
CA ALA A 356 5.39 14.16 -10.12
C ALA A 356 4.18 13.38 -10.65
N MET A 357 2.99 13.99 -10.60
CA MET A 357 1.73 13.36 -10.99
C MET A 357 1.68 13.01 -12.48
N GLU A 358 2.32 13.80 -13.33
CA GLU A 358 2.32 13.61 -14.79
C GLU A 358 3.06 12.32 -15.22
N ARG A 359 3.78 11.67 -14.30
CA ARG A 359 4.50 10.42 -14.54
C ARG A 359 3.64 9.18 -14.36
N PHE A 360 2.41 9.35 -13.88
CA PHE A 360 1.44 8.27 -13.70
C PHE A 360 0.36 8.37 -14.80
N SER A 361 -0.16 7.22 -15.23
CA SER A 361 -1.23 7.17 -16.23
C SER A 361 -2.35 6.23 -15.75
N PRO A 362 -3.57 6.75 -15.52
CA PRO A 362 -3.95 8.16 -15.61
C PRO A 362 -3.23 9.02 -14.55
N ALA A 363 -3.00 10.30 -14.88
CA ALA A 363 -2.36 11.23 -13.95
C ALA A 363 -3.30 11.54 -12.77
N PRO A 364 -2.88 11.32 -11.51
CA PRO A 364 -3.68 11.66 -10.35
C PRO A 364 -3.74 13.17 -10.14
N SER A 365 -4.79 13.63 -9.47
CA SER A 365 -4.82 14.97 -8.89
C SER A 365 -3.81 15.11 -7.75
N MET A 366 -3.54 16.34 -7.34
CA MET A 366 -2.67 16.66 -6.19
C MET A 366 -3.13 15.94 -4.92
N THR A 367 -4.44 15.91 -4.66
CA THR A 367 -5.02 15.23 -3.50
C THR A 367 -4.88 13.71 -3.61
N GLU A 368 -5.19 13.13 -4.77
CA GLU A 368 -5.04 11.68 -4.99
C GLU A 368 -3.59 11.23 -4.85
N TYR A 369 -2.64 12.03 -5.36
CA TYR A 369 -1.22 11.75 -5.21
C TYR A 369 -0.81 11.75 -3.74
N LEU A 370 -1.21 12.78 -2.97
CA LEU A 370 -0.92 12.84 -1.53
C LEU A 370 -1.48 11.62 -0.78
N GLN A 371 -2.67 11.15 -1.16
CA GLN A 371 -3.32 9.99 -0.53
C GLN A 371 -2.72 8.65 -0.94
N GLN A 372 -2.22 8.52 -2.17
CA GLN A 372 -1.78 7.23 -2.73
C GLN A 372 -0.26 7.04 -2.72
N ALA A 373 0.54 8.12 -2.70
CA ALA A 373 1.99 8.04 -2.91
C ALA A 373 2.71 7.15 -1.88
N ASN A 374 2.31 7.19 -0.61
CA ASN A 374 2.94 6.38 0.43
C ASN A 374 2.87 4.87 0.14
N ASP A 375 1.77 4.42 -0.49
CA ASP A 375 1.53 3.00 -0.81
C ASP A 375 1.87 2.65 -2.26
N SER A 376 2.20 3.64 -3.09
CA SER A 376 2.46 3.45 -4.52
C SER A 376 3.93 3.56 -4.89
N LEU A 377 4.70 4.36 -4.15
CA LEU A 377 6.12 4.62 -4.41
C LEU A 377 7.00 3.65 -3.63
N LEU A 378 7.99 3.08 -4.32
CA LEU A 378 8.89 2.09 -3.75
C LEU A 378 10.08 2.75 -3.04
N THR A 379 10.37 2.29 -1.83
CA THR A 379 11.54 2.70 -1.03
C THR A 379 12.49 1.50 -0.93
N ILE A 380 13.64 1.61 -1.58
CA ILE A 380 14.59 0.51 -1.75
C ILE A 380 15.91 0.90 -1.07
N VAL A 381 16.48 -0.03 -0.30
CA VAL A 381 17.81 0.13 0.30
C VAL A 381 18.80 -0.81 -0.35
N GLN A 382 20.02 -0.32 -0.60
CA GLN A 382 21.11 -1.14 -1.11
C GLN A 382 21.87 -1.77 0.07
N ILE A 383 22.07 -3.09 0.02
CA ILE A 383 22.86 -3.84 0.99
C ILE A 383 24.20 -4.17 0.35
N GLU A 384 25.22 -3.39 0.72
CA GLU A 384 26.56 -3.50 0.14
C GLU A 384 27.69 -3.10 1.09
N THR A 385 27.36 -2.91 2.38
CA THR A 385 28.33 -2.65 3.45
C THR A 385 28.37 -3.84 4.39
N ARG A 386 29.49 -4.00 5.11
CA ARG A 386 29.63 -5.07 6.11
C ARG A 386 28.61 -4.91 7.23
N GLU A 387 28.42 -3.68 7.69
CA GLU A 387 27.51 -3.30 8.77
C GLU A 387 26.06 -3.63 8.44
N ALA A 388 25.64 -3.38 7.19
CA ALA A 388 24.30 -3.74 6.73
C ALA A 388 24.11 -5.26 6.63
N LEU A 389 25.12 -6.01 6.21
CA LEU A 389 25.07 -7.47 6.21
C LEU A 389 24.98 -8.03 7.63
N GLU A 390 25.70 -7.46 8.58
CA GLU A 390 25.64 -7.84 9.99
C GLU A 390 24.27 -7.54 10.62
N SER A 391 23.67 -6.41 10.24
CA SER A 391 22.37 -5.92 10.76
C SER A 391 21.18 -6.28 9.85
N ILE A 392 21.32 -7.29 9.00
CA ILE A 392 20.40 -7.53 7.89
C ILE A 392 18.96 -7.81 8.32
N ASP A 393 18.76 -8.60 9.39
CA ASP A 393 17.42 -8.89 9.92
C ASP A 393 16.74 -7.61 10.46
N GLU A 394 17.50 -6.70 11.09
CA GLU A 394 16.96 -5.45 11.62
C GLU A 394 16.56 -4.48 10.50
N ILE A 395 17.39 -4.37 9.46
CA ILE A 395 17.09 -3.57 8.26
C ILE A 395 15.89 -4.16 7.51
N ALA A 396 15.88 -5.48 7.34
CA ALA A 396 14.77 -6.21 6.73
C ALA A 396 13.48 -6.08 7.56
N ALA A 397 13.53 -5.81 8.86
CA ALA A 397 12.33 -5.57 9.67
C ALA A 397 11.77 -4.13 9.59
N VAL A 398 12.49 -3.16 9.02
CA VAL A 398 12.03 -1.75 9.00
C VAL A 398 10.77 -1.56 8.15
N GLU A 399 9.65 -1.19 8.77
CA GLU A 399 8.40 -0.87 8.06
C GLU A 399 8.59 0.30 7.08
N GLY A 400 7.98 0.21 5.90
CA GLY A 400 8.05 1.22 4.84
C GLY A 400 9.19 1.03 3.85
N ILE A 401 10.13 0.11 4.10
CA ILE A 401 11.09 -0.39 3.10
C ILE A 401 10.42 -1.51 2.30
N ASP A 402 10.34 -1.35 0.98
CA ASP A 402 9.65 -2.28 0.08
C ASP A 402 10.60 -3.39 -0.44
N ALA A 403 11.88 -3.04 -0.65
CA ALA A 403 12.87 -3.98 -1.19
C ALA A 403 14.28 -3.75 -0.63
N LEU A 404 15.04 -4.83 -0.52
CA LEU A 404 16.47 -4.83 -0.22
C LEU A 404 17.21 -5.25 -1.50
N PHE A 405 18.07 -4.38 -2.02
CA PHE A 405 18.77 -4.57 -3.28
C PHE A 405 20.25 -4.83 -3.01
N ILE A 406 20.83 -5.86 -3.61
CA ILE A 406 22.23 -6.23 -3.39
C ILE A 406 23.10 -5.61 -4.47
N GLY A 407 24.16 -4.91 -4.05
CA GLY A 407 25.27 -4.47 -4.89
C GLY A 407 26.46 -5.42 -4.72
N PRO A 408 26.64 -6.46 -5.57
CA PRO A 408 27.60 -7.52 -5.30
C PRO A 408 29.06 -7.05 -5.29
N PHE A 409 29.37 -6.03 -6.10
CA PHE A 409 30.72 -5.47 -6.22
C PHE A 409 31.15 -4.78 -4.91
N ASP A 410 30.36 -3.82 -4.43
CA ASP A 410 30.65 -3.13 -3.18
C ASP A 410 30.49 -4.04 -1.96
N LEU A 411 29.51 -4.94 -1.95
CA LEU A 411 29.40 -5.94 -0.89
C LEU A 411 30.68 -6.77 -0.80
N GLY A 412 31.14 -7.32 -1.93
CA GLY A 412 32.38 -8.09 -2.04
C GLY A 412 33.59 -7.31 -1.55
N ASN A 413 33.74 -6.05 -1.98
CA ASN A 413 34.81 -5.17 -1.52
C ASN A 413 34.79 -4.98 0.01
N ASN A 414 33.62 -4.70 0.59
CA ASN A 414 33.47 -4.44 2.03
C ASN A 414 33.65 -5.69 2.90
N ILE A 415 33.29 -6.87 2.38
CA ILE A 415 33.47 -8.13 3.13
C ILE A 415 34.83 -8.80 2.89
N GLY A 416 35.64 -8.29 1.96
CA GLY A 416 36.98 -8.80 1.64
C GLY A 416 37.03 -9.85 0.54
N HIS A 417 35.94 -10.02 -0.20
CA HIS A 417 35.76 -10.99 -1.28
C HIS A 417 35.29 -10.29 -2.57
N PRO A 418 36.14 -9.45 -3.19
CA PRO A 418 35.77 -8.67 -4.36
C PRO A 418 35.43 -9.57 -5.55
N VAL A 419 34.50 -9.13 -6.39
CA VAL A 419 34.23 -9.78 -7.68
C VAL A 419 35.38 -9.46 -8.63
N ILE A 420 36.15 -10.48 -9.00
CA ILE A 420 37.30 -10.33 -9.90
C ILE A 420 37.02 -11.13 -11.18
N ASN A 421 37.13 -10.48 -12.34
CA ASN A 421 36.85 -11.10 -13.65
C ASN A 421 35.45 -11.74 -13.73
N GLY A 422 34.47 -11.16 -13.04
CA GLY A 422 33.09 -11.66 -12.98
C GLY A 422 32.89 -12.92 -12.12
N VAL A 423 33.89 -13.35 -11.35
CA VAL A 423 33.77 -14.50 -10.45
C VAL A 423 33.25 -14.06 -9.08
N ILE A 424 32.15 -14.69 -8.63
CA ILE A 424 31.61 -14.55 -7.28
C ILE A 424 32.10 -15.74 -6.46
N GLU A 425 33.00 -15.48 -5.52
CA GLU A 425 33.54 -16.50 -4.61
C GLU A 425 32.51 -16.94 -3.57
N LYS A 426 32.79 -18.07 -2.92
CA LYS A 426 31.85 -18.72 -1.98
C LYS A 426 31.37 -17.77 -0.89
N GLU A 427 32.25 -16.99 -0.27
CA GLU A 427 31.89 -16.13 0.86
C GLU A 427 30.95 -14.99 0.44
N LEU A 428 31.13 -14.44 -0.77
CA LEU A 428 30.19 -13.46 -1.32
C LEU A 428 28.88 -14.12 -1.73
N SER A 429 28.92 -15.33 -2.29
CA SER A 429 27.72 -16.11 -2.60
C SER A 429 26.90 -16.42 -1.33
N ASP A 430 27.54 -16.85 -0.26
CA ASP A 430 26.91 -17.12 1.04
C ASP A 430 26.29 -15.83 1.63
N ALA A 431 26.97 -14.69 1.49
CA ALA A 431 26.44 -13.40 1.94
C ALA A 431 25.20 -12.97 1.13
N ILE A 432 25.23 -13.16 -0.19
CA ILE A 432 24.08 -12.89 -1.08
C ILE A 432 22.88 -13.76 -0.69
N GLU A 433 23.11 -15.06 -0.43
CA GLU A 433 22.06 -15.99 0.01
C GLU A 433 21.48 -15.61 1.37
N ARG A 434 22.33 -15.23 2.33
CA ARG A 434 21.87 -14.73 3.65
C ARG A 434 20.97 -13.49 3.52
N ILE A 435 21.33 -12.54 2.66
CA ILE A 435 20.52 -11.33 2.43
C ILE A 435 19.17 -11.70 1.80
N LEU A 436 19.18 -12.59 0.80
CA LEU A 436 17.96 -13.08 0.16
C LEU A 436 17.01 -13.72 1.19
N GLU A 437 17.51 -14.65 2.01
CA GLU A 437 16.74 -15.33 3.04
C GLU A 437 16.15 -14.35 4.07
N ALA A 438 16.96 -13.43 4.59
CA ALA A 438 16.50 -12.41 5.55
C ALA A 438 15.43 -11.49 4.94
N THR A 439 15.60 -11.10 3.68
CA THR A 439 14.66 -10.23 2.95
C THR A 439 13.31 -10.90 2.77
N HIS A 440 13.29 -12.15 2.29
CA HIS A 440 12.06 -12.91 2.08
C HIS A 440 11.38 -13.31 3.38
N LYS A 441 12.15 -13.67 4.41
CA LYS A 441 11.64 -13.93 5.77
C LYS A 441 10.88 -12.72 6.34
N ALA A 442 11.31 -11.51 6.01
CA ALA A 442 10.61 -10.27 6.38
C ALA A 442 9.44 -9.89 5.46
N GLY A 443 9.12 -10.72 4.45
CA GLY A 443 8.04 -10.46 3.48
C GLY A 443 8.37 -9.35 2.47
N LYS A 444 9.65 -8.99 2.32
CA LYS A 444 10.12 -7.94 1.41
C LYS A 444 10.65 -8.51 0.10
N LYS A 445 10.91 -7.64 -0.86
CA LYS A 445 11.41 -8.01 -2.19
C LYS A 445 12.94 -7.94 -2.26
N ALA A 446 13.55 -8.97 -2.81
CA ALA A 446 15.00 -9.05 -2.95
C ALA A 446 15.41 -8.62 -4.36
N GLY A 447 16.32 -7.65 -4.46
CA GLY A 447 16.88 -7.20 -5.73
C GLY A 447 18.39 -7.48 -5.83
N ILE A 448 18.90 -7.52 -7.05
CA ILE A 448 20.35 -7.71 -7.30
C ILE A 448 20.81 -7.09 -8.61
N PHE A 449 22.00 -6.47 -8.57
CA PHE A 449 22.68 -6.00 -9.77
C PHE A 449 23.36 -7.16 -10.49
N CYS A 450 23.06 -7.34 -11.78
CA CYS A 450 23.77 -8.25 -12.67
C CYS A 450 24.28 -7.51 -13.90
N THR A 451 25.31 -8.08 -14.53
CA THR A 451 25.97 -7.51 -15.72
C THR A 451 25.70 -8.30 -17.01
N SER A 452 24.92 -9.38 -16.93
CA SER A 452 24.57 -10.21 -18.09
C SER A 452 23.24 -10.94 -17.89
N GLY A 453 22.56 -11.26 -18.99
CA GLY A 453 21.32 -12.04 -18.95
C GLY A 453 21.50 -13.45 -18.38
N GLU A 454 22.67 -14.06 -18.59
CA GLU A 454 23.02 -15.36 -18.01
C GLU A 454 23.07 -15.29 -16.48
N GLN A 455 23.72 -14.27 -15.93
CA GLN A 455 23.75 -14.01 -14.49
C GLN A 455 22.36 -13.63 -13.95
N SER A 456 21.61 -12.80 -14.67
CA SER A 456 20.23 -12.45 -14.30
C SER A 456 19.33 -13.68 -14.22
N LYS A 457 19.46 -14.63 -15.16
CA LYS A 457 18.71 -15.89 -15.14
C LYS A 457 19.10 -16.74 -13.93
N PHE A 458 20.39 -16.83 -13.62
CA PHE A 458 20.87 -17.56 -12.44
C PHE A 458 20.25 -17.02 -11.15
N PHE A 459 20.25 -15.70 -10.94
CA PHE A 459 19.64 -15.12 -9.75
C PHE A 459 18.11 -15.14 -9.76
N ALA A 460 17.48 -15.07 -10.93
CA ALA A 460 16.04 -15.31 -11.06
C ALA A 460 15.66 -16.72 -10.58
N ASP A 461 16.44 -17.74 -10.94
CA ASP A 461 16.21 -19.13 -10.51
C ASP A 461 16.45 -19.33 -9.01
N LYS A 462 17.27 -18.47 -8.40
CA LYS A 462 17.47 -18.41 -6.94
C LYS A 462 16.32 -17.72 -6.20
N GLY A 463 15.41 -17.04 -6.91
CA GLY A 463 14.22 -16.42 -6.32
C GLY A 463 14.29 -14.90 -6.15
N PHE A 464 15.27 -14.21 -6.75
CA PHE A 464 15.31 -12.75 -6.71
C PHE A 464 14.10 -12.12 -7.46
N ASP A 465 13.55 -11.04 -6.90
CA ASP A 465 12.34 -10.38 -7.39
C ASP A 465 12.63 -9.20 -8.35
N MET A 466 13.75 -8.49 -8.16
CA MET A 466 14.11 -7.29 -8.94
C MET A 466 15.55 -7.39 -9.47
N ILE A 467 15.71 -7.62 -10.76
CA ILE A 467 17.01 -8.03 -11.32
C ILE A 467 17.45 -7.09 -12.44
N SER A 468 18.62 -6.46 -12.28
CA SER A 468 19.25 -5.72 -13.39
C SER A 468 19.79 -6.70 -14.42
N VAL A 469 19.63 -6.40 -15.71
CA VAL A 469 20.07 -7.27 -16.82
C VAL A 469 21.37 -6.77 -17.45
N ALA A 470 21.49 -5.46 -17.61
CA ALA A 470 22.63 -4.82 -18.26
C ALA A 470 22.68 -3.34 -17.90
N THR A 471 23.83 -2.71 -18.14
CA THR A 471 23.95 -1.25 -18.16
C THR A 471 23.94 -0.75 -19.61
N ASP A 472 23.38 0.43 -19.83
CA ASP A 472 23.37 1.08 -21.15
C ASP A 472 24.78 1.30 -21.70
N TYR A 473 25.72 1.71 -20.84
CA TYR A 473 27.11 1.95 -21.16
C TYR A 473 27.80 0.68 -21.70
N THR A 474 27.69 -0.42 -20.96
CA THR A 474 28.36 -1.68 -21.32
C THR A 474 27.69 -2.35 -22.52
N ALA A 475 26.35 -2.31 -22.60
CA ALA A 475 25.61 -2.87 -23.72
C ALA A 475 25.90 -2.13 -25.03
N LEU A 476 25.96 -0.80 -25.00
CA LEU A 476 26.32 0.01 -26.17
C LEU A 476 27.75 -0.28 -26.63
N GLN A 477 28.70 -0.25 -25.69
CA GLN A 477 30.11 -0.53 -26.00
C GLN A 477 30.29 -1.94 -26.58
N TYR A 478 29.64 -2.94 -25.99
CA TYR A 478 29.70 -4.33 -26.45
C TYR A 478 29.18 -4.47 -27.89
N THR A 479 27.98 -3.95 -28.16
CA THR A 479 27.32 -4.08 -29.48
C THR A 479 28.12 -3.40 -30.59
N VAL A 480 28.67 -2.22 -30.30
CA VAL A 480 29.53 -1.49 -31.24
C VAL A 480 30.84 -2.23 -31.49
N SER A 481 31.51 -2.70 -30.43
CA SER A 481 32.74 -3.48 -30.53
C SER A 481 32.55 -4.80 -31.28
N GLU A 482 31.44 -5.51 -31.04
CA GLU A 482 31.08 -6.72 -31.77
C GLU A 482 30.93 -6.43 -33.27
N SER A 483 30.14 -5.42 -33.61
CA SER A 483 29.90 -5.03 -35.01
C SER A 483 31.21 -4.65 -35.72
N LEU A 484 32.09 -3.90 -35.04
CA LEU A 484 33.39 -3.53 -35.57
C LEU A 484 34.34 -4.73 -35.72
N SER A 485 34.35 -5.66 -34.77
CA SER A 485 35.15 -6.88 -34.85
C SER A 485 34.76 -7.70 -36.08
N ILE A 486 33.45 -7.95 -36.24
CA ILE A 486 32.91 -8.70 -37.39
C ILE A 486 33.21 -7.98 -38.70
N ALA A 487 33.02 -6.66 -38.76
CA ALA A 487 33.31 -5.86 -39.95
C ALA A 487 34.81 -5.89 -40.34
N ARG A 488 35.71 -6.12 -39.39
CA ARG A 488 37.15 -6.28 -39.61
C ARG A 488 37.58 -7.73 -39.88
N GLY A 489 36.63 -8.66 -40.00
CA GLY A 489 36.91 -10.09 -40.19
C GLY A 489 37.35 -10.83 -38.92
N GLY A 490 37.19 -10.20 -37.75
CA GLY A 490 37.42 -10.81 -36.44
C GLY A 490 36.24 -11.65 -35.95
N ALA A 491 36.46 -12.43 -34.90
CA ALA A 491 35.40 -13.18 -34.24
C ALA A 491 34.51 -12.27 -33.37
N LYS A 492 33.31 -12.77 -33.04
CA LYS A 492 32.44 -12.16 -32.02
C LYS A 492 33.21 -12.09 -30.69
N PRO A 493 33.38 -10.90 -30.07
CA PRO A 493 34.04 -10.79 -28.78
C PRO A 493 33.30 -11.61 -27.73
N ALA A 494 34.05 -12.25 -26.83
CA ALA A 494 33.46 -12.82 -25.63
C ALA A 494 32.68 -11.72 -24.90
N LYS A 495 31.49 -12.03 -24.40
CA LYS A 495 30.80 -11.15 -23.45
C LYS A 495 31.67 -11.10 -22.20
N GLY A 496 32.56 -10.11 -22.12
CA GLY A 496 33.27 -9.83 -20.88
C GLY A 496 32.25 -9.44 -19.83
N GLY A 497 32.36 -10.00 -18.62
CA GLY A 497 31.69 -9.43 -17.46
C GLY A 497 32.33 -8.08 -17.22
N SER A 498 31.79 -7.03 -17.82
CA SER A 498 32.29 -5.67 -17.64
C SER A 498 31.82 -5.18 -16.27
N TYR A 499 32.64 -5.50 -15.27
CA TYR A 499 33.04 -4.67 -14.14
C TYR A 499 34.21 -5.36 -13.42
#